data_AF-A0A2P7B0M2-F1
#
_entry.id   AF-A0A2P7B0M2-F1
#
_cell.length_a   1.000
_cell.length_b   1.000
_cell.length_c   1.000
_cell.angle_alpha   90.00
_cell.angle_beta   90.00
_cell.angle_gamma   90.00
#
_symmetry.space_group_name_H-M   'P 1'
#
loop_
_entity.id
_entity.type
_entity.pdbx_description
1 polymer ?
#
loop_
_entity_poly.entity_id
_entity_poly.type
_entity_poly.pdbx_seq_one_letter_code
_entity_poly.pdbx_strand_id
1 'polypeptide(L)' 'MEETKMTNSTIDQDAVATTSRIDKLEHKVHDLEADLNRVVEIAYLRGATEWVRINYPLHYERLLMQYDSCAA' A
#
# COMPACT_ATOMS: atom_id res chain seq x y z
N MET A 1 45.90 -8.88 15.54
CA MET A 1 44.81 -7.89 15.75
C MET A 1 44.19 -7.62 14.38
N GLU A 2 43.43 -8.57 13.84
CA GLU A 2 42.86 -8.48 12.46
C GLU A 2 41.43 -9.05 12.34
N GLU A 3 40.85 -9.64 13.39
CA GLU A 3 39.52 -10.27 13.28
C GLU A 3 38.34 -9.27 13.33
N THR A 4 38.54 -8.07 13.87
CA THR A 4 37.47 -7.06 14.03
C THR A 4 37.11 -6.29 12.77
N LYS A 5 37.92 -6.37 11.70
CA LYS A 5 37.65 -5.66 10.44
C LYS A 5 36.73 -6.45 9.51
N MET A 6 36.72 -7.78 9.62
CA MET A 6 35.95 -8.67 8.74
C MET A 6 34.48 -8.77 9.15
N THR A 7 34.18 -8.64 10.46
CA THR A 7 32.81 -8.73 10.98
C THR A 7 31.96 -7.49 10.66
N ASN A 8 32.55 -6.30 10.68
CA ASN A 8 31.81 -5.06 10.41
C ASN A 8 31.37 -4.98 8.94
N SER A 9 32.22 -5.43 8.01
CA SER A 9 31.90 -5.46 6.58
C SER A 9 30.73 -6.40 6.23
N THR A 10 30.60 -7.53 6.94
CA THR A 10 29.50 -8.48 6.69
C THR A 10 28.19 -7.98 7.30
N ILE A 11 28.25 -7.41 8.51
CA ILE A 11 27.09 -6.81 9.18
C ILE A 11 26.53 -5.63 8.37
N ASP A 12 27.41 -4.80 7.79
CA ASP A 12 27.00 -3.68 6.93
C ASP A 12 26.32 -4.16 5.64
N GLN A 13 26.78 -5.27 5.04
CA GLN A 13 26.15 -5.84 3.84
C GLN A 13 24.78 -6.47 4.13
N ASP A 14 24.65 -7.18 5.26
CA ASP A 14 23.38 -7.78 5.68
C ASP A 14 22.34 -6.70 6.06
N ALA A 15 22.79 -5.60 6.68
CA ALA A 15 21.94 -4.45 6.97
C ALA A 15 21.45 -3.79 5.67
N VAL A 16 22.34 -3.53 4.71
CA VAL A 16 21.99 -2.94 3.41
C VAL A 16 21.04 -3.84 2.61
N ALA A 17 21.26 -5.15 2.61
CA ALA A 17 20.38 -6.12 1.96
C ALA A 17 18.99 -6.16 2.63
N THR A 18 18.94 -6.05 3.95
CA THR A 18 17.69 -6.01 4.72
C THR A 18 16.90 -4.74 4.41
N THR A 19 17.54 -3.57 4.44
CA THR A 19 16.91 -2.29 4.08
C THR A 19 16.39 -2.32 2.64
N SER A 20 17.20 -2.78 1.67
CA SER A 20 16.75 -2.90 0.28
C SER A 20 15.52 -3.82 0.11
N ARG A 21 15.43 -4.86 0.94
CA ARG A 21 14.27 -5.76 0.93
C ARG A 21 13.04 -5.12 1.57
N ILE A 22 13.21 -4.35 2.64
CA ILE A 22 12.13 -3.57 3.27
C ILE A 22 11.58 -2.57 2.27
N ASP A 23 12.43 -1.77 1.63
CA ASP A 23 12.01 -0.77 0.64
C ASP A 23 11.17 -1.42 -0.48
N LYS A 24 11.62 -2.56 -1.02
CA LYS A 24 10.87 -3.30 -2.06
C LYS A 24 9.50 -3.79 -1.58
N LEU A 25 9.40 -4.21 -0.33
CA LEU A 25 8.12 -4.65 0.25
C LEU A 25 7.19 -3.46 0.48
N GLU A 26 7.69 -2.33 0.95
CA GLU A 26 6.93 -1.10 1.13
C GLU A 26 6.36 -0.60 -0.21
N HIS A 27 7.18 -0.57 -1.26
CA HIS A 27 6.72 -0.21 -2.61
C HIS A 27 5.63 -1.17 -3.09
N LYS A 28 5.80 -2.47 -2.87
CA LYS A 28 4.80 -3.46 -3.27
C LYS A 28 3.48 -3.32 -2.48
N VAL A 29 3.55 -3.00 -1.19
CA VAL A 29 2.37 -2.73 -0.38
C VAL A 29 1.64 -1.50 -0.93
N HIS A 30 2.38 -0.43 -1.24
CA HIS A 30 1.82 0.78 -1.82
C HIS A 30 1.12 0.52 -3.16
N ASP A 31 1.75 -0.26 -4.06
CA ASP A 31 1.15 -0.63 -5.34
C ASP A 31 -0.16 -1.44 -5.15
N LEU A 32 -0.18 -2.37 -4.21
CA LEU A 32 -1.37 -3.17 -3.89
C LEU A 32 -2.49 -2.33 -3.28
N GLU A 33 -2.17 -1.35 -2.44
CA GLU A 33 -3.14 -0.40 -1.90
C GLU A 33 -3.73 0.48 -3.00
N ALA A 34 -2.92 0.93 -3.96
CA ALA A 34 -3.39 1.69 -5.12
C ALA A 34 -4.33 0.85 -6.01
N ASP A 35 -3.97 -0.41 -6.27
CA ASP A 35 -4.80 -1.33 -7.05
C ASP A 35 -6.13 -1.62 -6.35
N LEU A 36 -6.11 -1.86 -5.02
CA LEU A 36 -7.32 -2.06 -4.23
C LEU A 36 -8.24 -0.84 -4.33
N ASN A 37 -7.70 0.36 -4.12
CA ASN A 37 -8.45 1.61 -4.23
C ASN A 37 -9.15 1.73 -5.59
N ARG A 38 -8.41 1.45 -6.67
CA ARG A 38 -8.92 1.52 -8.04
C ARG A 38 -10.03 0.51 -8.30
N VAL A 39 -9.88 -0.73 -7.85
CA VAL A 39 -10.90 -1.79 -8.06
C VAL A 39 -12.18 -1.47 -7.29
N VAL A 40 -12.06 -1.01 -6.04
CA VAL A 40 -13.21 -0.62 -5.22
C VAL A 40 -13.97 0.55 -5.84
N GLU A 41 -13.25 1.56 -6.36
CA GLU A 41 -13.85 2.68 -7.06
C GLU A 41 -14.59 2.25 -8.34
N ILE A 42 -13.99 1.38 -9.16
CA ILE A 42 -14.67 0.83 -10.35
C ILE A 42 -15.94 0.07 -9.96
N ALA A 43 -15.90 -0.73 -8.89
CA ALA A 43 -17.07 -1.47 -8.41
C ALA A 43 -18.19 -0.50 -7.99
N TYR A 44 -17.84 0.55 -7.24
CA TYR A 44 -18.78 1.60 -6.84
C TYR A 44 -19.42 2.29 -8.05
N LEU A 45 -18.60 2.75 -9.01
CA LEU A 45 -19.06 3.44 -10.22
C LEU A 45 -19.91 2.55 -11.14
N ARG A 46 -19.76 1.22 -11.05
CA ARG A 46 -20.59 0.25 -11.77
C ARG A 46 -21.86 -0.16 -11.02
N GLY A 47 -22.19 0.52 -9.92
CA GLY A 47 -23.42 0.30 -9.17
C GLY A 47 -23.35 -0.84 -8.15
N ALA A 48 -22.17 -1.41 -7.90
CA ALA A 48 -21.96 -2.34 -6.78
C ALA A 48 -21.79 -1.60 -5.43
N THR A 49 -22.44 -0.44 -5.31
CA THR A 49 -22.36 0.51 -4.19
C THR A 49 -22.61 -0.16 -2.83
N GLU A 50 -23.63 -1.03 -2.74
CA GLU A 50 -23.96 -1.74 -1.50
C GLU A 50 -22.89 -2.77 -1.11
N TRP A 51 -22.32 -3.47 -2.09
CA TRP A 51 -21.21 -4.40 -1.84
C TRP A 51 -19.96 -3.65 -1.35
N VAL A 52 -19.67 -2.49 -1.94
CA VAL A 52 -18.56 -1.61 -1.48
C VAL A 52 -18.82 -1.10 -0.06
N ARG A 53 -20.06 -0.69 0.26
CA ARG A 53 -20.46 -0.23 1.60
C ARG A 53 -20.21 -1.28 2.69
N ILE A 54 -20.52 -2.54 2.40
CA ILE A 54 -20.37 -3.65 3.36
C ILE A 54 -18.91 -4.05 3.55
N ASN A 55 -18.14 -4.17 2.45
CA ASN A 55 -16.81 -4.78 2.48
C ASN A 55 -15.67 -3.75 2.66
N TYR A 56 -15.88 -2.51 2.22
CA TYR A 56 -14.87 -1.45 2.22
C TYR A 56 -15.47 -0.12 2.72
N PRO A 57 -15.97 -0.05 3.96
CA PRO A 57 -16.74 1.08 4.47
C PRO A 57 -15.98 2.41 4.40
N LEU A 58 -14.68 2.43 4.70
CA LEU A 58 -13.86 3.64 4.60
C LEU A 58 -13.72 4.14 3.15
N HIS A 59 -13.64 3.22 2.19
CA HIS A 59 -13.58 3.59 0.77
C HIS A 59 -14.95 4.10 0.31
N TYR A 60 -16.03 3.47 0.77
CA TYR A 60 -17.40 3.91 0.51
C TYR A 60 -17.62 5.35 0.99
N GLU A 61 -17.22 5.68 2.22
CA GLU A 61 -17.34 7.05 2.77
C GLU A 61 -16.57 8.06 1.92
N ARG A 62 -15.31 7.75 1.56
CA ARG A 62 -14.49 8.59 0.67
C ARG A 62 -15.17 8.83 -0.67
N LEU A 63 -15.66 7.76 -1.31
CA LEU A 63 -16.29 7.81 -2.62
C LEU A 63 -17.62 8.58 -2.56
N LEU A 64 -18.41 8.40 -1.51
CA LEU A 64 -19.64 9.13 -1.28
C LEU A 64 -19.36 10.65 -1.20
N MET A 65 -18.39 11.08 -0.39
CA MET A 65 -18.01 12.50 -0.31
C MET A 65 -17.50 13.07 -1.65
N GLN A 66 -16.75 12.26 -2.39
CA GLN A 66 -16.14 12.66 -3.66
C GLN A 66 -17.16 12.81 -4.80
N TYR A 67 -18.20 11.97 -4.82
CA TYR A 67 -19.21 11.98 -5.89
C TYR A 67 -20.50 12.73 -5.51
N ASP A 68 -20.87 12.82 -4.23
CA ASP A 68 -22.00 13.65 -3.78
C ASP A 68 -21.73 15.15 -3.98
N SER A 69 -20.46 15.57 -3.95
CA SER A 69 -20.06 16.96 -4.20
C SER A 69 -20.20 17.41 -5.67
N CYS A 70 -20.50 16.49 -6.61
CA CYS A 70 -20.82 16.83 -8.00
C CYS A 70 -22.32 16.96 -8.29
N ALA A 71 -23.20 16.74 -7.30
CA ALA A 71 -24.66 16.79 -7.46
C ALA A 71 -25.32 18.09 -6.93
N ALA A 72 -24.53 19.11 -6.58
CA ALA A 72 -24.99 20.41 -6.05
C ALA A 72 -24.85 21.55 -7.06
#